data_AF-A0A9W4KMG9-F1
#
_entry.id   AF-A0A9W4KMG9-F1
#
_cell.length_a   1.000
_cell.length_b   1.000
_cell.length_c   1.000
_cell.angle_alpha   90.00
_cell.angle_beta   90.00
_cell.angle_gamma   90.00
#
_symmetry.space_group_name_H-M   'P 1'
#
loop_
_entity.id
_entity.type
_entity.pdbx_description
1 polymer ?
#
loop_
_entity_poly.entity_id
_entity_poly.type
_entity_poly.pdbx_seq_one_letter_code
_entity_poly.pdbx_strand_id
1 'polypeptide(L)'
;MKQILTNFSKNFVEKRGIKWGIELKGTDGIIGTIGFQEWFHEHKRAELSYALFPNYWGKGYATEAVSKVISYGFKELDLTRIGAIVFIENKASNKLLTNLGFKKEGILRDYMYQNDVSFDTNLYSLLSVKP
;
A
#
# COMPACT_ATOMS: atom_id res chain seq x y z
N MET A 1 -7.51 8.25 16.62
CA MET A 1 -7.19 9.12 15.46
C MET A 1 -5.87 9.88 15.63
N LYS A 2 -5.63 10.60 16.74
CA LYS A 2 -4.37 11.35 16.97
C LYS A 2 -3.10 10.49 16.84
N GLN A 3 -3.09 9.29 17.40
CA GLN A 3 -1.91 8.42 17.39
C GLN A 3 -1.49 7.91 15.99
N ILE A 4 -2.47 7.65 15.11
CA ILE A 4 -2.18 7.23 13.72
C ILE A 4 -1.49 8.36 12.95
N LEU A 5 -1.98 9.60 13.12
CA LEU A 5 -1.37 10.77 12.50
C LEU A 5 0.04 11.00 13.04
N THR A 6 0.25 10.88 14.36
CA THR A 6 1.59 10.95 14.96
C THR A 6 2.54 9.90 14.37
N ASN A 7 2.08 8.67 14.18
CA ASN A 7 2.90 7.61 13.58
C ASN A 7 3.24 7.91 12.11
N PHE A 8 2.31 8.43 11.31
CA PHE A 8 2.59 8.84 9.94
C PHE A 8 3.60 9.97 9.88
N SER A 9 3.44 11.01 10.71
CA SER A 9 4.40 12.13 10.77
C SER A 9 5.79 11.65 11.20
N LYS A 10 5.87 10.77 12.21
CA LYS A 10 7.15 10.20 12.66
C LYS A 10 7.82 9.41 11.53
N ASN A 11 7.09 8.48 10.90
CA ASN A 11 7.64 7.66 9.81
C ASN A 11 8.11 8.52 8.63
N PHE A 12 7.43 9.63 8.34
CA PHE A 12 7.84 10.56 7.30
C PHE A 12 9.15 11.28 7.66
N VAL A 13 9.23 11.86 8.86
CA VAL A 13 10.44 12.56 9.34
C VAL A 13 11.63 11.62 9.40
N GLU A 14 11.43 10.38 9.84
CA GLU A 14 12.46 9.35 9.92
C GLU A 14 12.75 8.68 8.56
N LYS A 15 12.07 9.08 7.49
CA LYS A 15 12.16 8.49 6.14
C LYS A 15 11.88 6.98 6.11
N ARG A 16 11.07 6.47 7.04
CA ARG A 16 10.64 5.06 7.12
C ARG A 16 9.32 4.79 6.41
N GLY A 17 8.62 5.84 6.00
CA GLY A 17 7.40 5.72 5.21
C GLY A 17 6.87 7.08 4.75
N ILE A 18 5.91 7.05 3.85
CA ILE A 18 5.20 8.22 3.35
C ILE A 18 3.73 7.85 3.20
N LYS A 19 2.82 8.71 3.67
CA LYS A 19 1.38 8.50 3.58
C LYS A 19 0.72 9.73 2.98
N TRP A 20 -0.08 9.51 1.94
CA TRP A 20 -0.90 10.49 1.26
C TRP A 20 -2.38 10.27 1.58
N GLY A 21 -3.14 11.35 1.63
CA GLY A 21 -4.59 11.32 1.50
C GLY A 21 -4.98 11.19 0.03
N ILE A 22 -6.05 10.46 -0.25
CA ILE A 22 -6.67 10.39 -1.58
C ILE A 22 -7.88 11.31 -1.55
N GLU A 23 -7.96 12.26 -2.47
CA GLU A 23 -9.08 13.18 -2.63
C GLU A 23 -9.61 13.09 -4.06
N LEU A 24 -10.94 13.18 -4.22
CA LEU A 24 -11.53 13.20 -5.56
C LEU A 24 -11.50 14.62 -6.11
N LYS A 25 -11.09 14.73 -7.37
CA LYS A 25 -11.03 16.03 -8.05
C LYS A 25 -12.40 16.69 -8.06
N GLY A 26 -12.46 17.94 -7.58
CA GLY A 26 -13.69 18.73 -7.55
C GLY A 26 -14.61 18.43 -6.36
N THR A 27 -14.15 17.64 -5.40
CA THR A 27 -14.82 17.47 -4.10
C THR A 27 -13.85 17.78 -3.00
N ASP A 28 -14.32 18.42 -1.94
CA ASP A 28 -13.52 18.56 -0.73
C ASP A 28 -13.54 17.27 0.08
N GLY A 29 -12.36 16.84 0.51
CA GLY A 29 -12.22 15.82 1.53
C GLY A 29 -11.54 14.54 1.09
N ILE A 30 -10.91 13.91 2.08
CA ILE A 30 -10.17 12.66 1.90
C ILE A 30 -11.15 11.49 1.80
N ILE A 31 -11.02 10.68 0.75
CA ILE A 31 -11.79 9.45 0.52
C ILE A 31 -11.04 8.17 0.93
N GLY A 32 -9.78 8.31 1.33
CA GLY A 32 -8.92 7.22 1.75
C GLY A 32 -7.46 7.63 1.89
N THR A 33 -6.59 6.65 2.13
CA THR A 33 -5.14 6.88 2.23
C THR A 33 -4.38 5.88 1.39
N ILE A 34 -3.19 6.27 0.97
CA ILE A 34 -2.23 5.41 0.26
C ILE A 34 -0.82 5.81 0.64
N GLY A 35 0.13 4.87 0.59
CA GLY A 35 1.51 5.19 0.94
C GLY A 35 2.46 4.02 0.88
N PHE A 36 3.71 4.35 1.19
CA PHE A 36 4.75 3.37 1.45
C PHE A 36 5.05 3.31 2.95
N GLN A 37 5.18 2.11 3.48
CA GLN A 37 5.68 1.81 4.82
C GLN A 37 6.91 0.92 4.71
N GLU A 38 7.60 0.67 5.83
CA GLU A 38 8.76 -0.22 5.86
C GLU A 38 9.76 0.13 4.75
N TRP A 39 10.07 1.43 4.62
CA TRP A 39 10.93 1.95 3.56
C TRP A 39 12.40 1.74 3.92
N PHE A 40 13.03 0.79 3.23
CA PHE A 40 14.45 0.47 3.35
C PHE A 40 15.23 1.05 2.17
N HIS A 41 15.83 2.22 2.37
CA HIS A 41 16.59 2.96 1.34
C HIS A 41 17.75 2.15 0.77
N GLU A 42 18.56 1.53 1.62
CA GLU A 42 19.72 0.72 1.21
C GLU A 42 19.32 -0.47 0.32
N HIS A 43 18.13 -1.02 0.58
CA HIS A 43 17.59 -2.14 -0.18
C HIS A 43 16.66 -1.71 -1.32
N LYS A 44 16.49 -0.39 -1.52
CA LYS A 44 15.61 0.20 -2.53
C LYS A 44 14.23 -0.48 -2.56
N ARG A 45 13.63 -0.68 -1.39
CA ARG A 45 12.33 -1.34 -1.25
C ARG A 45 11.43 -0.65 -0.24
N ALA A 46 10.13 -0.77 -0.46
CA ALA A 46 9.10 -0.38 0.50
C ALA A 46 7.84 -1.23 0.32
N GLU A 47 6.94 -1.17 1.29
CA GLU A 47 5.64 -1.84 1.26
C GLU A 47 4.52 -0.86 0.94
N LEU A 48 3.73 -1.15 -0.09
CA LEU A 48 2.53 -0.42 -0.45
C LEU A 48 1.42 -0.71 0.56
N SER A 49 0.75 0.34 1.02
CA SER A 49 -0.44 0.27 1.86
C SER A 49 -1.50 1.25 1.36
N TYR A 50 -2.76 0.83 1.30
CA TYR A 50 -3.88 1.69 0.92
C TYR A 50 -5.18 1.26 1.58
N ALA A 51 -6.08 2.22 1.76
CA ALA A 51 -7.44 2.00 2.23
C ALA A 51 -8.35 3.11 1.69
N LEU A 52 -9.53 2.74 1.19
CA LEU A 52 -10.60 3.68 0.82
C LEU A 52 -11.78 3.50 1.77
N PHE A 53 -12.56 4.54 1.99
CA PHE A 53 -13.84 4.36 2.67
C PHE A 53 -14.80 3.49 1.83
N PRO A 54 -15.67 2.68 2.46
CA PRO A 54 -16.53 1.73 1.76
C PRO A 54 -17.35 2.31 0.60
N ASN A 55 -17.83 3.55 0.74
CA ASN A 55 -18.63 4.25 -0.27
C ASN A 55 -17.89 4.54 -1.59
N TYR A 56 -16.56 4.35 -1.61
CA TYR A 56 -15.70 4.59 -2.77
C TYR A 56 -15.12 3.30 -3.38
N TRP A 57 -15.51 2.13 -2.86
CA TRP A 57 -15.10 0.84 -3.42
C TRP A 57 -15.77 0.55 -4.76
N GLY A 58 -15.12 -0.26 -5.60
CA GLY A 58 -15.68 -0.69 -6.89
C GLY A 58 -15.73 0.38 -7.99
N LYS A 59 -15.27 1.60 -7.71
CA LYS A 59 -15.31 2.76 -8.64
C LYS A 59 -14.00 3.03 -9.39
N GLY A 60 -13.00 2.17 -9.24
CA GLY A 60 -11.69 2.32 -9.90
C GLY A 60 -10.68 3.25 -9.22
N TYR A 61 -11.09 4.03 -8.21
CA TYR A 61 -10.21 4.99 -7.53
C TYR A 61 -8.96 4.36 -6.90
N ALA A 62 -9.09 3.17 -6.30
CA ALA A 62 -7.93 2.46 -5.74
C ALA A 62 -6.93 2.08 -6.84
N THR A 63 -7.43 1.61 -7.99
CA THR A 63 -6.58 1.24 -9.13
C THR A 63 -5.80 2.44 -9.65
N GLU A 64 -6.46 3.59 -9.80
CA GLU A 64 -5.83 4.84 -10.23
C GLU A 64 -4.75 5.29 -9.24
N ALA A 65 -5.11 5.39 -7.95
CA ALA A 65 -4.20 5.83 -6.91
C ALA A 65 -2.98 4.90 -6.77
N VAL A 66 -3.21 3.59 -6.75
CA VAL A 66 -2.14 2.59 -6.64
C VAL A 66 -1.22 2.64 -7.86
N SER A 67 -1.75 2.75 -9.07
CA SER A 67 -0.94 2.86 -10.29
C SER A 67 -0.03 4.09 -10.25
N LYS A 68 -0.56 5.23 -9.77
CA LYS A 68 0.23 6.47 -9.65
C LYS A 68 1.34 6.33 -8.61
N VAL A 69 1.04 5.73 -7.46
CA VAL A 69 2.02 5.54 -6.37
C VAL A 69 3.10 4.52 -6.74
N ILE A 70 2.76 3.45 -7.46
CA ILE A 70 3.75 2.52 -8.02
C ILE A 70 4.71 3.27 -8.94
N SER A 71 4.18 4.07 -9.87
CA SER A 71 5.03 4.83 -10.79
C SER A 71 5.93 5.81 -10.05
N TYR A 72 5.42 6.47 -9.02
CA TYR A 72 6.22 7.36 -8.16
C TYR A 72 7.34 6.58 -7.44
N GLY A 73 7.02 5.43 -6.86
CA GLY A 73 7.99 4.57 -6.16
C GLY A 73 9.14 4.14 -7.06
N PHE A 74 8.87 3.76 -8.31
CA PHE A 74 9.95 3.36 -9.23
C PHE A 74 10.70 4.54 -9.85
N LYS A 75 10.02 5.63 -10.21
CA LYS A 75 10.65 6.74 -10.95
C LYS A 75 11.33 7.76 -10.05
N GLU A 76 10.68 8.13 -8.96
CA GLU A 76 11.11 9.25 -8.12
C GLU A 76 11.86 8.75 -6.88
N LEU A 77 11.46 7.59 -6.34
CA LEU A 77 12.10 7.01 -5.14
C LEU A 77 13.16 5.98 -5.47
N ASP A 78 13.39 5.69 -6.76
CA ASP A 78 14.37 4.69 -7.24
C ASP A 78 14.23 3.33 -6.53
N LEU A 79 12.99 2.92 -6.24
CA LEU A 79 12.73 1.59 -5.70
C LEU A 79 12.96 0.53 -6.77
N THR A 80 13.55 -0.58 -6.38
CA THR A 80 13.67 -1.79 -7.23
C THR A 80 12.56 -2.80 -6.93
N ARG A 81 11.91 -2.67 -5.77
CA ARG A 81 10.90 -3.59 -5.28
C ARG A 81 9.83 -2.86 -4.46
N ILE A 82 8.58 -3.11 -4.80
CA ILE A 82 7.42 -2.72 -3.99
C ILE A 82 6.76 -4.00 -3.48
N GLY A 83 6.69 -4.16 -2.15
CA GLY A 83 5.95 -5.23 -1.51
C GLY A 83 4.50 -4.84 -1.23
N ALA A 84 3.63 -5.82 -0.99
CA ALA A 84 2.32 -5.60 -0.40
C ALA A 84 1.90 -6.82 0.41
N ILE A 85 1.29 -6.61 1.56
CA ILE A 85 0.78 -7.67 2.44
C ILE A 85 -0.72 -7.45 2.61
N VAL A 86 -1.50 -8.49 2.34
CA VAL A 86 -2.96 -8.39 2.26
C VAL A 86 -3.60 -9.63 2.89
N PHE A 87 -4.62 -9.44 3.73
CA PHE A 87 -5.46 -10.53 4.21
C PHE A 87 -5.95 -11.43 3.06
N ILE A 88 -5.93 -12.75 3.24
CA ILE A 88 -6.38 -13.69 2.22
C ILE A 88 -7.85 -13.43 1.83
N GLU A 89 -8.66 -13.03 2.80
CA GLU A 89 -10.09 -12.75 2.69
C GLU A 89 -10.38 -11.48 1.88
N ASN A 90 -9.41 -10.56 1.77
CA ASN A 90 -9.59 -9.31 1.03
C ASN A 90 -9.45 -9.52 -0.48
N LYS A 91 -10.44 -10.22 -1.05
CA LYS A 91 -10.51 -10.58 -2.49
C LYS A 91 -10.35 -9.38 -3.41
N ALA A 92 -10.88 -8.21 -3.02
CA ALA A 92 -10.79 -6.99 -3.82
C ALA A 92 -9.34 -6.50 -3.95
N SER A 93 -8.61 -6.42 -2.84
CA SER A 93 -7.21 -5.99 -2.83
C SER A 93 -6.30 -7.03 -3.52
N ASN A 94 -6.50 -8.32 -3.24
CA ASN A 94 -5.76 -9.41 -3.90
C ASN A 94 -5.93 -9.38 -5.43
N LYS A 95 -7.16 -9.14 -5.90
CA LYS A 95 -7.45 -9.00 -7.35
C LYS A 95 -6.82 -7.74 -7.93
N LEU A 96 -6.91 -6.60 -7.24
CA LEU A 96 -6.30 -5.35 -7.68
C LEU A 96 -4.79 -5.49 -7.86
N LEU A 97 -4.09 -6.02 -6.87
CA LEU A 97 -2.63 -6.21 -6.94
C LEU A 97 -2.24 -7.12 -8.09
N THR A 98 -2.93 -8.26 -8.25
CA THR A 98 -2.69 -9.19 -9.36
C THR A 98 -2.91 -8.52 -10.72
N ASN A 99 -3.97 -7.73 -10.87
CA ASN A 99 -4.26 -6.98 -12.10
C ASN A 99 -3.22 -5.90 -12.41
N LEU A 100 -2.57 -5.34 -11.39
CA LEU A 100 -1.47 -4.37 -11.54
C LEU A 100 -0.09 -5.05 -11.70
N GLY A 101 -0.06 -6.36 -11.88
CA GLY A 101 1.16 -7.12 -12.19
C GLY A 101 1.97 -7.55 -10.97
N PHE A 102 1.46 -7.36 -9.74
CA PHE A 102 2.10 -7.96 -8.58
C PHE A 102 2.04 -9.48 -8.66
N LYS A 103 3.14 -10.14 -8.27
CA LYS A 103 3.22 -11.59 -8.14
C LYS A 103 3.06 -11.98 -6.69
N LYS A 104 2.21 -12.98 -6.43
CA LYS A 104 2.12 -13.61 -5.10
C LYS A 104 3.38 -14.45 -4.88
N GLU A 105 4.08 -14.18 -3.79
CA GLU A 105 5.32 -14.87 -3.42
C GLU A 105 5.09 -15.94 -2.35
N GLY A 106 4.05 -15.78 -1.53
CA GLY A 106 3.77 -16.74 -0.48
C GLY A 106 2.56 -16.37 0.38
N ILE A 107 2.40 -17.16 1.43
CA ILE A 107 1.47 -16.91 2.53
C ILE A 107 2.31 -16.75 3.80
N LEU A 108 2.12 -15.64 4.50
CA LEU A 108 2.66 -15.44 5.83
C LEU A 108 1.59 -15.92 6.81
N ARG A 109 1.89 -17.00 7.53
CA ARG A 109 0.98 -17.61 8.50
C ARG A 109 0.95 -16.78 9.78
N ASP A 110 -0.24 -16.56 10.34
CA ASP A 110 -0.43 -15.80 11.59
C ASP A 110 0.29 -14.44 11.61
N TYR A 111 0.30 -13.75 10.47
CA TYR A 111 1.14 -12.55 10.30
C TYR A 111 0.47 -11.27 10.80
N MET A 112 -0.86 -11.16 10.70
CA MET A 112 -1.60 -10.01 11.18
C MET A 112 -2.54 -10.42 12.31
N TYR A 113 -2.53 -9.65 13.39
CA TYR A 113 -3.45 -9.84 14.52
C TYR A 113 -4.40 -8.64 14.61
N GLN A 114 -5.70 -8.90 14.50
CA GLN A 114 -6.72 -7.85 14.57
C GLN A 114 -7.98 -8.39 15.25
N ASN A 115 -8.57 -7.60 16.15
CA ASN A 115 -9.80 -7.96 16.87
C ASN A 115 -9.69 -9.32 17.57
N ASP A 116 -8.57 -9.54 18.26
CA ASP A 116 -8.23 -10.76 18.97
C ASP A 116 -8.10 -12.04 18.12
N VAL A 117 -8.03 -11.90 16.80
CA VAL A 117 -7.90 -13.00 15.83
C VAL A 117 -6.61 -12.83 15.02
N SER A 118 -5.91 -13.95 14.84
CA SER A 118 -4.75 -14.05 13.95
C SER A 118 -5.18 -14.42 12.53
N PHE A 119 -4.51 -13.82 11.55
CA PHE A 119 -4.82 -14.00 10.14
C PHE A 119 -3.58 -14.32 9.32
N ASP A 120 -3.74 -15.28 8.42
CA ASP A 120 -2.83 -15.50 7.32
C ASP A 120 -2.96 -14.37 6.29
N THR A 121 -1.83 -14.01 5.69
CA THR A 121 -1.78 -12.95 4.68
C THR A 121 -1.06 -13.40 3.42
N ASN A 122 -1.51 -12.90 2.28
CA ASN A 122 -0.77 -13.03 1.03
C ASN A 122 0.36 -12.01 1.01
N LEU A 123 1.57 -12.49 0.68
CA LEU A 123 2.72 -11.66 0.36
C LEU A 123 2.80 -11.47 -1.15
N TYR A 124 2.87 -10.22 -1.59
CA TYR A 124 3.01 -9.83 -2.98
C TYR A 124 4.26 -8.98 -3.20
N SER A 125 4.76 -9.02 -4.44
CA SER A 125 5.77 -8.07 -4.90
C SER A 125 5.58 -7.61 -6.33
N LEU A 126 6.04 -6.40 -6.61
CA LEU A 126 6.24 -5.85 -7.93
C LEU A 126 7.68 -5.36 -8.05
N LEU A 127 8.36 -5.74 -9.12
CA LEU A 127 9.75 -5.38 -9.36
C LEU A 127 9.82 -4.28 -10.43
N SER A 128 10.78 -3.37 -10.29
CA SER A 128 11.11 -2.44 -11.36
C SER A 128 11.58 -3.23 -12.59
N VAL A 129 11.12 -2.87 -13.79
CA VAL A 129 11.71 -3.40 -15.02
C VAL A 129 13.15 -2.88 -15.10
N LYS A 130 14.12 -3.79 -15.03
CA LYS A 130 15.52 -3.42 -15.28
C LYS A 130 15.67 -3.17 -16.80
N PRO A 131 16.35 -2.09 -17.22
CA PRO A 131 16.75 -1.93 -18.60
C PRO A 131 17.67 -3.08 -19.06
#